data_AF-A0A059LM18-F1
#
_entry.id   AF-A0A059LM18-F1
#
_cell.length_a   1.000
_cell.length_b   1.000
_cell.length_c   1.000
_cell.angle_alpha   90.00
_cell.angle_beta   90.00
_cell.angle_gamma   90.00
#
_symmetry.space_group_name_H-M   'P 1'
#
loop_
_entity.id
_entity.type
_entity.pdbx_description
1 polymer ?
#
loop_
_entity_poly.entity_id
_entity_poly.type
_entity_poly.pdbx_seq_one_letter_code
_entity_poly.pdbx_strand_id
1 'polypeptide(L)'
;MRMLAKDPMVLTGVRSPSLQYYSTSEYRTFQESVSAFLGLPETKHFKASAAAVAVAGPVVDGRCTMTNVGWEVDEEDIRARFGMDAVVLNDFVAVGYGVPALAAEDVVP
;
A
#
# COMPACT_ATOMS: atom_id res chain seq x y z
N MET A 1 -13.62 11.47 -8.73
CA MET A 1 -13.43 10.90 -10.08
C MET A 1 -13.02 9.44 -9.88
N ARG A 2 -13.92 8.48 -10.10
CA ARG A 2 -13.58 7.05 -10.00
C ARG A 2 -12.83 6.66 -11.27
N MET A 3 -11.53 6.46 -11.15
CA MET A 3 -10.78 5.76 -12.18
C MET A 3 -11.26 4.30 -12.13
N LEU A 4 -11.97 3.86 -13.17
CA LEU A 4 -12.27 2.45 -13.35
C LEU A 4 -10.93 1.77 -13.61
N ALA A 5 -10.33 1.18 -12.57
CA ALA A 5 -9.26 0.23 -12.77
C ALA A 5 -9.82 -0.87 -13.68
N LYS A 6 -9.29 -0.99 -14.90
CA LYS A 6 -9.31 -2.25 -15.63
C LYS A 6 -8.88 -3.35 -14.65
N ASP A 7 -9.48 -4.53 -14.76
CA ASP A 7 -9.31 -5.70 -13.88
C ASP A 7 -8.06 -5.64 -12.99
N PRO A 8 -8.19 -5.82 -11.66
CA PRO A 8 -7.15 -5.52 -10.68
C PRO A 8 -5.81 -6.04 -11.17
N MET A 9 -4.96 -5.07 -11.53
CA MET A 9 -3.67 -5.20 -12.18
C MET A 9 -2.94 -6.47 -11.72
N VAL A 10 -2.96 -7.51 -12.57
CA VAL A 10 -2.27 -8.77 -12.33
C VAL A 10 -0.79 -8.55 -12.63
N LEU A 11 -0.08 -7.95 -11.67
CA LEU A 11 1.37 -8.09 -11.62
C LEU A 11 1.66 -9.55 -11.24
N THR A 12 2.13 -10.34 -12.20
CA THR A 12 2.88 -11.61 -11.96
C THR A 12 2.12 -12.82 -11.38
N GLY A 13 0.80 -12.94 -11.55
CA GLY A 13 0.07 -14.17 -11.18
C GLY A 13 -0.32 -14.25 -9.70
N VAL A 14 -0.27 -13.14 -8.97
CA VAL A 14 -0.95 -13.01 -7.68
C VAL A 14 -2.44 -12.84 -7.96
N ARG A 15 -3.26 -13.82 -7.57
CA ARG A 15 -4.73 -13.63 -7.52
C ARG A 15 -4.98 -12.46 -6.60
N SER A 16 -5.42 -11.32 -7.14
CA SER A 16 -5.68 -10.11 -6.36
C SER A 16 -6.76 -10.40 -5.30
N PRO A 17 -6.41 -10.59 -4.01
CA PRO A 17 -7.41 -10.80 -2.99
C PRO A 17 -7.91 -9.40 -2.64
N SER A 18 -9.06 -9.02 -3.21
CA SER A 18 -9.88 -7.87 -2.82
C SER A 18 -9.15 -6.51 -2.69
N LEU A 19 -9.18 -5.71 -3.76
CA LEU A 19 -8.88 -4.28 -3.65
C LEU A 19 -9.90 -3.64 -2.69
N GLN A 20 -9.41 -3.00 -1.64
CA GLN A 20 -10.22 -2.30 -0.64
C GLN A 20 -9.86 -0.82 -0.61
N TYR A 21 -10.85 0.03 -0.32
CA TYR A 21 -10.68 1.46 -0.18
C TYR A 21 -11.06 1.87 1.25
N TYR A 22 -10.15 2.58 1.91
CA TYR A 22 -10.33 3.07 3.27
C TYR A 22 -10.27 4.60 3.25
N SER A 23 -11.33 5.26 3.71
CA SER A 23 -11.30 6.72 3.84
C SER A 23 -10.36 7.12 4.98
N THR A 24 -9.41 8.01 4.72
CA THR A 24 -8.49 8.50 5.76
C THR A 24 -9.21 9.23 6.89
N SER A 25 -10.44 9.71 6.67
CA SER A 25 -11.26 10.36 7.70
C SER A 25 -11.91 9.38 8.69
N GLU A 26 -12.01 8.09 8.34
CA GLU A 26 -12.66 7.07 9.16
C GLU A 26 -11.69 6.38 10.12
N TYR A 27 -10.39 6.58 9.93
CA TYR A 27 -9.33 5.98 10.73
C TYR A 27 -8.42 7.07 11.28
N ARG A 28 -8.04 6.96 12.54
CA ARG A 28 -7.18 7.97 13.18
C ARG A 28 -5.72 7.80 12.80
N THR A 29 -5.33 6.59 12.39
CA THR A 29 -3.97 6.24 12.02
C THR A 29 -3.95 5.33 10.81
N PHE A 30 -2.82 5.30 10.11
CA PHE A 30 -2.58 4.36 9.02
C PHE A 30 -2.70 2.90 9.50
N GLN A 31 -2.15 2.59 10.67
CA GLN A 31 -2.11 1.26 11.25
C GLN A 31 -3.50 0.72 11.59
N GLU A 32 -4.45 1.59 11.97
CA GLU A 32 -5.86 1.19 12.15
C GLU A 32 -6.47 0.73 10.82
N SER A 33 -6.19 1.42 9.71
CA SER A 33 -6.71 1.02 8.39
C SER A 33 -6.10 -0.31 7.90
N VAL A 34 -4.80 -0.53 8.11
CA VAL A 34 -4.12 -1.80 7.80
C VAL A 34 -4.67 -2.94 8.67
N SER A 35 -4.90 -2.68 9.96
CA SER A 35 -5.50 -3.67 10.87
C SER A 35 -6.91 -4.06 10.40
N ALA A 36 -7.71 -3.10 9.93
CA ALA A 36 -9.03 -3.37 9.37
C ALA A 36 -8.94 -4.23 8.10
N PHE A 37 -7.98 -3.95 7.21
CA PHE A 37 -7.74 -4.76 6.01
C PHE A 37 -7.33 -6.19 6.34
N LEU A 38 -6.36 -6.37 7.25
CA LEU A 38 -5.88 -7.70 7.66
C LEU A 38 -6.91 -8.48 8.49
N GLY A 39 -7.93 -7.81 9.04
CA GLY A 39 -9.02 -8.43 9.78
C GLY A 39 -10.13 -9.03 8.90
N LEU A 40 -10.15 -8.73 7.60
CA LEU A 40 -11.16 -9.24 6.68
C LEU A 40 -11.11 -10.78 6.57
N PRO A 41 -12.25 -11.48 6.41
CA PRO A 41 -12.27 -12.93 6.22
C PRO A 41 -11.34 -13.43 5.11
N GLU A 42 -11.20 -12.65 4.03
CA GLU A 42 -10.40 -12.97 2.85
C GLU A 42 -8.90 -12.85 3.10
N THR A 43 -8.47 -12.03 4.06
CA THR A 43 -7.06 -11.68 4.29
C THR A 43 -6.51 -12.22 5.61
N LYS A 44 -7.36 -12.40 6.63
CA LYS A 44 -6.95 -12.83 8.00
C LYS A 44 -6.19 -14.16 8.06
N HIS A 45 -6.34 -14.99 7.02
CA HIS A 45 -5.66 -16.28 6.90
C HIS A 45 -4.27 -16.17 6.26
N PHE A 46 -3.98 -15.08 5.55
CA PHE A 46 -2.69 -14.83 4.94
C PHE A 46 -1.73 -14.18 5.93
N LYS A 47 -0.50 -14.69 5.97
CA LYS A 47 0.60 -14.08 6.71
C LYS A 47 1.60 -13.51 5.70
N ALA A 48 1.55 -12.21 5.47
CA ALA A 48 2.56 -11.54 4.67
C ALA A 48 3.87 -11.51 5.46
N SER A 49 4.99 -11.79 4.79
CA SER A 49 6.33 -11.65 5.36
C SER A 49 6.91 -10.25 5.17
N ALA A 50 6.42 -9.51 4.18
CA ALA A 50 6.88 -8.17 3.86
C ALA A 50 5.74 -7.26 3.36
N ALA A 51 5.93 -5.95 3.50
CA ALA A 51 5.04 -4.91 3.01
C ALA A 51 5.85 -3.76 2.37
N ALA A 52 5.36 -3.25 1.24
CA ALA A 52 5.84 -2.02 0.63
C ALA A 52 4.69 -1.01 0.62
N VAL A 53 4.89 0.15 1.25
CA VAL A 53 3.85 1.17 1.41
C VAL A 53 4.25 2.43 0.66
N ALA A 54 3.48 2.78 -0.37
CA ALA A 54 3.64 4.02 -1.12
C ALA A 54 2.84 5.15 -0.45
N VAL A 55 3.48 6.28 -0.19
CA VAL A 55 2.87 7.44 0.48
C VAL A 55 3.05 8.73 -0.31
N ALA A 56 2.01 9.57 -0.29
CA ALA A 56 1.99 10.87 -0.95
C ALA A 56 2.69 11.94 -0.08
N GLY A 57 4.00 11.77 0.11
CA GLY A 57 4.83 12.68 0.91
C GLY A 57 6.30 12.30 0.84
N PRO A 58 7.20 13.16 1.37
CA PRO A 58 8.60 12.83 1.52
C PRO A 58 8.77 11.71 2.54
N VAL A 59 9.62 10.73 2.21
CA VAL A 59 10.06 9.70 3.14
C VAL A 59 11.49 10.01 3.57
N VAL A 60 11.70 10.12 4.88
CA VAL A 60 13.01 10.36 5.49
C VAL A 60 13.20 9.29 6.57
N ASP A 61 14.32 8.58 6.52
CA ASP A 61 14.65 7.51 7.48
C ASP A 61 13.51 6.48 7.67
N GLY A 62 12.89 6.05 6.57
CA GLY A 62 11.79 5.06 6.59
C GLY A 62 10.45 5.59 7.12
N ARG A 63 10.32 6.91 7.30
CA ARG A 63 9.13 7.56 7.89
C ARG A 63 8.56 8.64 6.99
N CYS A 64 7.23 8.74 6.97
CA CYS A 64 6.49 9.84 6.36
C CYS A 64 5.42 10.38 7.31
N THR A 65 5.44 11.68 7.55
CA THR A 65 4.38 12.42 8.25
C THR A 65 3.41 13.01 7.23
N MET A 66 2.16 12.54 7.24
CA MET A 66 1.11 12.99 6.33
C MET A 66 0.29 14.12 6.98
N THR A 67 0.74 15.36 6.82
CA THR A 67 0.17 16.54 7.52
C THR A 67 -1.28 16.86 7.15
N ASN A 68 -1.74 16.44 5.97
CA ASN A 68 -3.13 16.64 5.51
C ASN A 68 -4.15 15.75 6.22
N VAL A 69 -3.73 14.60 6.77
CA VAL A 69 -4.60 13.64 7.46
C VAL A 69 -4.15 13.35 8.90
N GLY A 70 -3.00 13.89 9.32
CA GLY A 70 -2.45 13.68 10.66
C GLY A 70 -1.91 12.26 10.89
N TRP A 71 -1.60 11.53 9.82
CA TRP A 71 -1.08 10.17 9.92
C TRP A 71 0.44 10.15 9.92
N GLU A 72 1.00 9.13 10.54
CA GLU A 72 2.40 8.78 10.44
C GLU A 72 2.54 7.35 9.92
N VAL A 73 3.36 7.19 8.88
CA VAL A 73 3.65 5.90 8.26
C VAL A 73 5.13 5.64 8.44
N ASP A 74 5.46 4.57 9.15
CA ASP A 74 6.81 4.28 9.59
C ASP A 74 7.12 2.77 9.48
N GLU A 75 8.29 2.44 8.95
CA GLU A 75 8.75 1.07 8.74
C GLU A 75 8.90 0.26 10.03
N GLU A 76 9.44 0.87 11.09
CA GLU A 76 9.62 0.21 12.39
C GLU A 76 8.29 -0.06 13.07
N ASP A 77 7.35 0.89 13.01
CA ASP A 77 5.99 0.70 13.54
C ASP A 77 5.24 -0.41 12.81
N ILE A 78 5.35 -0.47 11.48
CA ILE A 78 4.76 -1.56 10.68
C ILE A 78 5.38 -2.90 11.10
N ARG A 79 6.70 -2.96 11.23
CA ARG A 79 7.43 -4.17 11.61
C ARG A 79 7.04 -4.65 13.01
N ALA A 80 7.01 -3.74 13.98
CA ALA A 80 6.66 -4.03 15.36
C ALA A 80 5.21 -4.49 15.49
N ARG A 81 4.27 -3.86 14.76
CA ARG A 81 2.84 -4.11 14.91
C ARG A 81 2.34 -5.31 14.11
N PHE A 82 2.89 -5.54 12.93
CA PHE A 82 2.40 -6.56 12.00
C PHE A 82 3.37 -7.72 11.78
N GLY A 83 4.62 -7.62 12.28
CA GLY A 83 5.62 -8.67 12.12
C GLY A 83 6.10 -8.84 10.67
N MET A 84 6.00 -7.77 9.87
CA MET A 84 6.37 -7.75 8.45
C MET A 84 7.64 -6.93 8.26
N ASP A 85 8.57 -7.40 7.43
CA ASP A 85 9.60 -6.50 6.91
C ASP A 85 8.93 -5.40 6.09
N ALA A 86 9.29 -4.15 6.34
CA ALA A 86 8.59 -3.01 5.76
C ALA A 86 9.55 -2.09 5.03
N VAL A 87 9.07 -1.55 3.90
CA VAL A 87 9.65 -0.38 3.26
C VAL A 87 8.57 0.66 3.02
N VAL A 88 8.83 1.90 3.39
CA VAL A 88 7.97 3.05 3.11
C VAL A 88 8.64 3.85 2.00
N LEU A 89 7.90 4.14 0.95
CA LEU A 89 8.40 4.79 -0.26
C LEU A 89 7.52 5.98 -0.61
N ASN A 90 8.13 7.02 -1.18
CA ASN A 90 7.34 8.02 -1.87
C ASN A 90 6.54 7.38 -3.03
N ASP A 91 5.34 7.90 -3.30
CA ASP A 91 4.45 7.43 -4.36
C ASP A 91 5.06 7.45 -5.77
N PHE A 92 5.81 8.49 -6.16
CA PHE A 92 6.51 8.50 -7.46
C PHE A 92 7.64 7.49 -7.52
N VAL A 93 8.33 7.24 -6.40
CA VAL A 93 9.36 6.18 -6.33
C VAL A 93 8.72 4.82 -6.56
N ALA A 94 7.58 4.53 -5.91
CA ALA A 94 6.84 3.29 -6.12
C ALA A 94 6.36 3.14 -7.58
N VAL A 95 5.85 4.21 -8.20
CA VAL A 95 5.52 4.22 -9.64
C VAL A 95 6.76 3.92 -10.49
N GLY A 96 7.91 4.52 -10.17
CA GLY A 96 9.18 4.25 -10.85
C GLY A 96 9.59 2.79 -10.82
N TYR A 97 9.39 2.10 -9.69
CA TYR A 97 9.59 0.64 -9.59
C TYR A 97 8.56 -0.16 -10.38
N GLY A 98 7.35 0.38 -10.58
CA GLY A 98 6.30 -0.25 -11.37
C GLY A 98 6.55 -0.20 -12.88
N VAL A 99 7.22 0.83 -13.40
CA VAL A 99 7.42 1.02 -14.85
C VAL A 99 8.08 -0.20 -15.53
N PRO A 100 9.19 -0.77 -15.01
CA PRO A 100 9.80 -1.95 -15.62
C PRO A 100 8.95 -3.22 -15.57
N ALA A 101 7.91 -3.25 -14.73
CA ALA A 101 7.01 -4.40 -14.58
C ALA A 101 5.80 -4.36 -15.54
N LEU A 102 5.64 -3.26 -16.29
CA LEU A 102 4.59 -3.12 -17.29
C LEU A 102 4.85 -4.04 -18.49
N ALA A 103 3.80 -4.69 -18.98
CA ALA A 103 3.82 -5.44 -20.22
C ALA A 103 3.57 -4.50 -21.42
N ALA A 104 3.82 -5.00 -22.63
CA ALA A 104 3.63 -4.20 -23.84
C ALA A 104 2.17 -3.72 -24.00
N GLU A 105 1.21 -4.51 -23.52
CA GLU A 105 -0.22 -4.22 -23.57
C GLU A 105 -0.65 -3.12 -22.58
N ASP A 106 0.18 -2.81 -21.59
CA ASP A 106 -0.08 -1.76 -20.59
C ASP A 106 0.31 -0.36 -21.10
N VAL A 107 1.09 -0.29 -22.19
CA VAL A 107 1.64 0.96 -22.73
C VAL A 107 0.88 1.37 -23.98
N VAL A 108 0.42 2.63 -24.01
CA VAL A 108 -0.16 3.25 -25.21
C VAL A 108 0.90 4.10 -25.92
N PRO A 109 0.92 4.16 -27.27
CA PRO A 109 1.81 5.03 -28.04
C PRO A 109 1.59 6.52 -27.78
#